data_AF-A0A3M1NCC1-F1
#
_entry.id   AF-A0A3M1NCC1-F1
#
_cell.length_a   1.000
_cell.length_b   1.000
_cell.length_c   1.000
_cell.angle_alpha   90.00
_cell.angle_beta   90.00
_cell.angle_gamma   90.00
#
_symmetry.space_group_name_H-M   'P 1'
#
loop_
_entity.id
_entity.type
_entity.pdbx_description
1 polymer ?
#
loop_
_entity_poly.entity_id
_entity_poly.type
_entity_poly.pdbx_seq_one_letter_code
_entity_poly.pdbx_strand_id
1 'polypeptide(L)'
;MAEELLRLDGEWLHPESWTKERLEEFDGSPSEEDIQKAPEALRRLYQAVGAKPAKYYALLYMDGDHMGRWLSGTHEGLATFGDILHPEVREQLTKDPNWKTLLEKKRLITPAVHAAISQALGHFALKLVPYIVEQRYPGRLIYAGGDDVLALVPLEDALAVARELRAAFSGHIRFEKGDLQVCLGEPVTGHVEWGDDIFLTMGPKATASIGLVFAHHLQPLDLVLQAARRAEQAAKHQYGRNALAVEVLKRSGETVKVGTRWGYDGTSDVVALLIDVTERLRKDEISRKWPYTVQAEVVALEALPDAAQRAELKRLLKRQAGQELPREEKDGQAEKLSGELVVLATHRGFEEMSRWLLVCSFIARGGEV
;
A
#
# COMPACT_ATOMS: atom_id res chain seq x y z
N MET A 1 -7.11 20.76 24.62
CA MET A 1 -7.56 21.12 23.25
C MET A 1 -7.21 20.06 22.21
N ALA A 2 -5.95 19.79 21.85
CA ALA A 2 -5.63 18.75 20.84
C ALA A 2 -6.12 17.34 21.25
N GLU A 3 -5.89 16.93 22.50
CA GLU A 3 -6.40 15.66 23.02
C GLU A 3 -7.93 15.60 23.13
N GLU A 4 -8.59 16.76 23.31
CA GLU A 4 -10.05 16.83 23.35
C GLU A 4 -10.64 16.69 21.94
N LEU A 5 -9.99 17.25 20.92
CA LEU A 5 -10.37 17.06 19.52
C LEU A 5 -10.27 15.59 19.09
N LEU A 6 -9.28 14.85 19.60
CA LEU A 6 -9.15 13.40 19.33
C LEU A 6 -10.27 12.56 19.95
N ARG A 7 -11.05 13.12 20.89
CA ARG A 7 -12.23 12.46 21.47
C ARG A 7 -13.52 12.76 20.72
N LEU A 8 -13.49 13.72 19.79
CA LEU A 8 -14.63 14.02 18.94
C LEU A 8 -14.70 13.00 17.81
N ASP A 9 -15.91 12.60 17.44
CA ASP A 9 -16.10 11.88 16.19
C ASP A 9 -15.65 12.78 15.02
N GLY A 10 -14.84 12.22 14.13
CA GLY A 10 -14.27 12.93 12.99
C GLY A 10 -15.33 13.51 12.07
N GLU A 11 -16.55 12.95 12.07
CA GLU A 11 -17.66 13.50 11.29
C GLU A 11 -17.97 14.97 11.66
N TRP A 12 -17.81 15.36 12.93
CA TRP A 12 -18.09 16.72 13.40
C TRP A 12 -17.05 17.73 12.94
N LEU A 13 -15.92 17.26 12.39
CA LEU A 13 -14.95 18.11 11.70
C LEU A 13 -15.42 18.49 10.30
N HIS A 14 -16.56 17.99 9.80
CA HIS A 14 -17.12 18.37 8.51
C HIS A 14 -18.31 19.33 8.66
N PRO A 15 -18.37 20.45 7.92
CA PRO A 15 -19.47 21.42 8.07
C PRO A 15 -20.82 20.83 7.64
N GLU A 16 -20.80 19.88 6.70
CA GLU A 16 -22.00 19.16 6.26
C GLU A 16 -22.65 18.29 7.35
N SER A 17 -21.96 17.99 8.45
CA SER A 17 -22.50 17.18 9.54
C SER A 17 -23.36 17.99 10.52
N TRP A 18 -23.22 19.32 10.53
CA TRP A 18 -23.93 20.23 11.43
C TRP A 18 -25.33 20.60 10.89
N THR A 19 -26.14 19.59 10.63
CA THR A 19 -27.55 19.71 10.24
C THR A 19 -28.44 19.37 11.42
N LYS A 20 -29.65 19.95 11.47
CA LYS A 20 -30.62 19.69 12.54
C LYS A 20 -30.94 18.20 12.66
N GLU A 21 -31.19 17.55 11.52
CA GLU A 21 -31.56 16.13 11.43
C GLU A 21 -30.48 15.23 12.04
N ARG A 22 -29.20 15.45 11.72
CA ARG A 22 -28.09 14.68 12.29
C ARG A 22 -27.89 14.90 13.79
N LEU A 23 -28.09 16.11 14.27
CA LEU A 23 -27.90 16.41 15.70
C LEU A 23 -29.03 15.81 16.54
N GLU A 24 -30.25 15.73 15.99
CA GLU A 24 -31.38 15.04 16.61
C GLU A 24 -31.15 13.53 16.71
N GLU A 25 -30.46 12.90 15.73
CA GLU A 25 -30.07 11.48 15.77
C GLU A 25 -29.06 11.16 16.90
N PHE A 26 -28.24 12.13 17.31
CA PHE A 26 -27.21 12.00 18.34
C PHE A 26 -27.67 12.40 19.75
N ASP A 27 -28.99 12.43 19.99
CA ASP A 27 -29.61 12.76 21.29
C ASP A 27 -29.33 14.21 21.75
N GLY A 28 -29.08 15.11 20.79
CA GLY A 28 -28.96 16.54 21.02
C GLY A 28 -30.29 17.27 20.87
N SER A 29 -30.56 18.24 21.75
CA SER A 29 -31.54 19.31 21.48
C SER A 29 -30.77 20.63 21.20
N PRO A 30 -30.02 20.71 20.09
CA PRO A 30 -29.20 21.89 19.81
C PRO A 30 -30.09 23.10 19.57
N SER A 31 -29.67 24.27 20.06
CA SER A 31 -30.32 25.52 19.65
C SER A 31 -30.00 25.82 18.18
N GLU A 32 -30.89 26.50 17.46
CA GLU A 32 -30.56 26.98 16.10
C GLU A 32 -29.31 27.87 16.07
N GLU A 33 -29.02 28.54 17.19
CA GLU A 33 -27.85 29.37 17.37
C GLU A 33 -26.55 28.55 17.40
N ASP A 34 -26.56 27.37 18.03
CA ASP A 34 -25.40 26.47 18.08
C ASP A 34 -25.09 25.88 16.70
N ILE A 35 -26.14 25.50 15.95
CA ILE A 35 -26.03 24.99 14.58
C ILE A 35 -25.41 26.04 13.65
N GLN A 36 -25.76 27.32 13.83
CA GLN A 36 -25.17 28.40 13.02
C GLN A 36 -23.72 28.73 13.42
N LYS A 37 -23.39 28.66 14.71
CA LYS A 37 -22.03 28.96 15.22
C LYS A 37 -20.99 27.90 14.88
N ALA A 38 -21.38 26.62 14.83
CA ALA A 38 -20.43 25.53 14.65
C ALA A 38 -19.67 25.57 13.31
N PRO A 39 -20.31 25.82 12.14
CA PRO A 39 -19.59 26.00 10.88
C PRO A 39 -18.61 27.18 10.89
N GLU A 40 -18.91 28.27 11.60
CA GLU A 40 -17.99 29.39 11.75
C GLU A 40 -16.77 29.01 12.60
N ALA A 41 -16.98 28.30 13.71
CA ALA A 41 -15.91 27.78 14.55
C ALA A 41 -15.01 26.81 13.76
N LEU A 42 -15.60 25.90 12.97
CA LEU A 42 -14.86 25.00 12.09
C LEU A 42 -14.04 25.75 11.03
N ARG A 43 -14.60 26.79 10.41
CA ARG A 43 -13.84 27.62 9.44
C ARG A 43 -12.65 28.30 10.10
N ARG A 44 -12.81 28.81 11.32
CA ARG A 44 -11.69 29.38 12.10
C ARG A 44 -10.65 28.32 12.43
N LEU A 45 -11.07 27.10 12.79
CA LEU A 45 -10.18 25.97 13.02
C LEU A 45 -9.38 25.62 11.75
N TYR A 46 -10.04 25.52 10.59
CA TYR A 46 -9.34 25.26 9.32
C TYR A 46 -8.33 26.34 8.97
N GLN A 47 -8.66 27.62 9.21
CA GLN A 47 -7.74 28.72 8.98
C GLN A 47 -6.53 28.66 9.94
N ALA A 48 -6.76 28.33 11.21
CA ALA A 48 -5.69 28.20 12.20
C ALA A 48 -4.76 27.01 11.91
N VAL A 49 -5.32 25.89 11.43
CA VAL A 49 -4.56 24.68 11.06
C VAL A 49 -3.92 24.82 9.68
N GLY A 50 -4.50 25.63 8.78
CA GLY A 50 -4.05 25.75 7.39
C GLY A 50 -4.46 24.58 6.50
N ALA A 51 -5.34 23.69 6.97
CA ALA A 51 -5.81 22.52 6.25
C ALA A 51 -7.29 22.24 6.53
N LYS A 52 -7.92 21.49 5.63
CA LYS A 52 -9.27 20.93 5.80
C LYS A 52 -9.16 19.42 5.99
N PRO A 53 -10.06 18.79 6.76
CA PRO A 53 -10.09 17.34 6.88
C PRO A 53 -10.36 16.70 5.51
N ALA A 54 -9.62 15.62 5.21
CA ALA A 54 -9.84 14.84 4.01
C ALA A 54 -11.26 14.25 4.04
N LYS A 55 -11.94 14.29 2.90
CA LYS A 55 -13.29 13.74 2.76
C LYS A 55 -13.30 12.27 2.38
N TYR A 56 -12.12 11.75 2.06
CA TYR A 56 -11.88 10.40 1.61
C TYR A 56 -11.00 9.67 2.62
N TYR A 57 -11.32 8.41 2.84
CA TYR A 57 -10.50 7.48 3.61
C TYR A 57 -10.16 6.27 2.73
N ALA A 58 -9.23 5.45 3.20
CA ALA A 58 -8.90 4.21 2.56
C ALA A 58 -9.34 3.01 3.42
N LEU A 59 -10.01 2.03 2.80
CA LEU A 59 -10.22 0.71 3.40
C LEU A 59 -9.21 -0.26 2.80
N LEU A 60 -8.36 -0.83 3.65
CA LEU A 60 -7.34 -1.80 3.29
C LEU A 60 -7.82 -3.21 3.68
N TYR A 61 -7.76 -4.13 2.73
CA TYR A 61 -7.96 -5.55 2.96
C TYR A 61 -6.77 -6.34 2.42
N MET A 62 -6.10 -7.08 3.28
CA MET A 62 -4.94 -7.92 2.97
C MET A 62 -5.27 -9.38 3.28
N ASP A 63 -4.73 -10.29 2.47
CA ASP A 63 -4.83 -11.73 2.68
C ASP A 63 -3.55 -12.43 2.18
N GLY A 64 -3.12 -13.47 2.91
CA GLY A 64 -1.92 -14.25 2.64
C GLY A 64 -2.06 -15.16 1.41
N ASP A 65 -1.07 -15.12 0.52
CA ASP A 65 -1.13 -15.92 -0.69
C ASP A 65 -0.89 -17.40 -0.42
N HIS A 66 -1.88 -18.20 -0.82
CA HIS A 66 -1.82 -19.66 -0.77
C HIS A 66 -1.60 -20.24 0.64
N MET A 67 -2.13 -19.63 1.69
CA MET A 67 -1.88 -20.10 3.06
C MET A 67 -2.28 -21.55 3.32
N GLY A 68 -3.40 -22.02 2.74
CA GLY A 68 -3.77 -23.43 2.79
C GLY A 68 -2.73 -24.37 2.16
N ARG A 69 -1.98 -23.94 1.14
CA ARG A 69 -0.91 -24.74 0.52
C ARG A 69 0.36 -24.77 1.36
N TRP A 70 0.68 -23.67 2.05
CA TRP A 70 1.79 -23.63 3.01
C TRP A 70 1.54 -24.60 4.16
N LEU A 71 0.33 -24.56 4.73
CA LEU A 71 -0.07 -25.42 5.85
C LEU A 71 -0.21 -26.89 5.45
N SER A 72 -0.71 -27.19 4.24
CA SER A 72 -0.85 -28.58 3.77
C SER A 72 0.45 -29.20 3.24
N GLY A 73 1.55 -28.44 3.14
CA GLY A 73 2.81 -28.96 2.64
C GLY A 73 2.88 -29.10 1.11
N THR A 74 1.96 -28.48 0.39
CA THR A 74 1.85 -28.61 -1.08
C THR A 74 2.46 -27.43 -1.84
N HIS A 75 2.76 -26.33 -1.15
CA HIS A 75 3.32 -25.12 -1.77
C HIS A 75 4.69 -25.38 -2.43
N GLU A 76 4.98 -24.70 -3.53
CA GLU A 76 6.24 -24.84 -4.29
C GLU A 76 7.41 -24.14 -3.59
N GLY A 77 7.12 -23.08 -2.85
CA GLY A 77 8.11 -22.34 -2.06
C GLY A 77 8.57 -23.02 -0.77
N LEU A 78 8.08 -24.21 -0.43
CA LEU A 78 8.53 -24.91 0.77
C LEU A 78 10.02 -25.23 0.71
N ALA A 79 10.69 -25.16 1.85
CA ALA A 79 12.07 -25.59 1.99
C ALA A 79 12.20 -27.07 1.59
N THR A 80 13.30 -27.41 0.94
CA THR A 80 13.68 -28.80 0.71
C THR A 80 14.35 -29.38 1.95
N PHE A 81 14.56 -30.69 1.98
CA PHE A 81 15.33 -31.33 3.06
C PHE A 81 16.77 -30.79 3.10
N GLY A 82 17.37 -30.48 1.95
CA GLY A 82 18.70 -29.88 1.89
C GLY A 82 18.75 -28.45 2.44
N ASP A 83 17.67 -27.68 2.32
CA ASP A 83 17.62 -26.28 2.79
C ASP A 83 17.61 -26.13 4.32
N ILE A 84 17.25 -27.18 5.05
CA ILE A 84 17.16 -27.15 6.52
C ILE A 84 18.40 -27.72 7.21
N LEU A 85 19.33 -28.29 6.46
CA LEU A 85 20.57 -28.82 7.00
C LEU A 85 21.60 -27.71 7.15
N HIS A 86 22.50 -27.89 8.12
CA HIS A 86 23.68 -27.03 8.23
C HIS A 86 24.46 -27.03 6.91
N PRO A 87 24.97 -25.89 6.41
CA PRO A 87 25.62 -25.79 5.10
C PRO A 87 26.73 -26.84 4.88
N GLU A 88 27.56 -27.08 5.90
CA GLU A 88 28.63 -28.10 5.83
C GLU A 88 28.09 -29.52 5.69
N VAL A 89 26.99 -29.86 6.39
CA VAL A 89 26.34 -31.17 6.29
C VAL A 89 25.71 -31.33 4.91
N ARG A 90 25.03 -30.29 4.42
CA ARG A 90 24.46 -30.27 3.06
C ARG A 90 25.55 -30.51 2.01
N GLU A 91 26.70 -29.84 2.14
CA GLU A 91 27.82 -30.01 1.21
C GLU A 91 28.36 -31.45 1.20
N GLN A 92 28.55 -32.05 2.39
CA GLN A 92 29.01 -33.43 2.51
C GLN A 92 28.00 -34.42 1.90
N LEU A 93 26.72 -34.28 2.22
CA LEU A 93 25.68 -35.17 1.71
C LEU A 93 25.45 -35.02 0.20
N THR A 94 25.65 -33.81 -0.36
CA THR A 94 25.51 -33.59 -1.82
C THR A 94 26.56 -34.37 -2.63
N LYS A 95 27.71 -34.67 -2.02
CA LYS A 95 28.78 -35.48 -2.66
C LYS A 95 28.39 -36.96 -2.78
N ASP A 96 27.46 -37.45 -1.97
CA ASP A 96 26.97 -38.82 -2.03
C ASP A 96 25.73 -38.91 -2.95
N PRO A 97 25.79 -39.67 -4.07
CA PRO A 97 24.67 -39.85 -4.98
C PRO A 97 23.40 -40.38 -4.31
N ASN A 98 23.52 -41.16 -3.22
CA ASN A 98 22.37 -41.73 -2.51
C ASN A 98 21.51 -40.67 -1.81
N TRP A 99 22.10 -39.51 -1.46
CA TRP A 99 21.42 -38.45 -0.72
C TRP A 99 20.80 -37.39 -1.63
N LYS A 100 21.27 -37.24 -2.87
CA LYS A 100 20.79 -36.21 -3.82
C LYS A 100 19.27 -36.18 -3.94
N THR A 101 18.67 -37.34 -4.19
CA THR A 101 17.21 -37.46 -4.33
C THR A 101 16.47 -37.04 -3.06
N LEU A 102 17.00 -37.32 -1.87
CA LEU A 102 16.36 -36.94 -0.61
C LEU A 102 16.51 -35.45 -0.31
N LEU A 103 17.69 -34.87 -0.59
CA LEU A 103 17.96 -33.45 -0.37
C LEU A 103 17.02 -32.54 -1.15
N GLU A 104 16.59 -32.96 -2.35
CA GLU A 104 15.68 -32.21 -3.21
C GLU A 104 14.19 -32.38 -2.85
N LYS A 105 13.84 -33.34 -1.99
CA LYS A 105 12.45 -33.52 -1.57
C LYS A 105 11.99 -32.36 -0.70
N LYS A 106 10.75 -31.90 -0.94
CA LYS A 106 10.09 -30.90 -0.11
C LYS A 106 10.01 -31.38 1.34
N ARG A 107 10.25 -30.46 2.28
CA ARG A 107 10.13 -30.71 3.71
C ARG A 107 8.70 -31.11 4.04
N LEU A 108 8.56 -32.20 4.79
CA LEU A 108 7.28 -32.61 5.34
C LEU A 108 6.82 -31.60 6.40
N ILE A 109 5.54 -31.25 6.36
CA ILE A 109 4.94 -30.42 7.40
C ILE A 109 4.73 -31.28 8.63
N THR A 110 5.47 -30.96 9.70
CA THR A 110 5.30 -31.56 11.02
C THR A 110 4.56 -30.61 11.94
N PRO A 111 4.02 -31.08 13.09
CA PRO A 111 3.42 -30.20 14.09
C PRO A 111 4.34 -29.06 14.53
N ALA A 112 5.66 -29.28 14.57
CA ALA A 112 6.64 -28.23 14.87
C ALA A 112 6.73 -27.15 13.78
N VAL A 113 6.64 -27.54 12.49
CA VAL A 113 6.58 -26.57 11.38
C VAL A 113 5.28 -25.78 11.42
N HIS A 114 4.15 -26.45 11.69
CA HIS A 114 2.87 -25.79 11.91
C HIS A 114 2.96 -24.76 13.04
N ALA A 115 3.51 -25.14 14.19
CA ALA A 115 3.67 -24.24 15.33
C ALA A 115 4.54 -23.01 14.98
N ALA A 116 5.62 -23.20 14.22
CA ALA A 116 6.47 -22.10 13.77
C ALA A 116 5.75 -21.14 12.81
N ILE A 117 4.96 -21.67 11.86
CA ILE A 117 4.13 -20.86 10.95
C ILE A 117 3.08 -20.08 11.76
N SER A 118 2.37 -20.75 12.68
CA SER A 118 1.37 -20.10 13.54
C SER A 118 1.98 -19.02 14.42
N GLN A 119 3.20 -19.23 14.93
CA GLN A 119 3.93 -18.23 15.70
C GLN A 119 4.30 -17.01 14.84
N ALA A 120 4.78 -17.22 13.62
CA ALA A 120 5.10 -16.15 12.69
C ALA A 120 3.86 -15.30 12.31
N LEU A 121 2.74 -15.96 12.00
CA LEU A 121 1.46 -15.29 11.75
C LEU A 121 0.95 -14.54 12.99
N GLY A 122 1.10 -15.13 14.17
CA GLY A 122 0.76 -14.48 15.44
C GLY A 122 1.59 -13.22 15.69
N HIS A 123 2.91 -13.25 15.45
CA HIS A 123 3.75 -12.07 15.57
C HIS A 123 3.40 -11.00 14.55
N PHE A 124 3.12 -11.38 13.30
CA PHE A 124 2.66 -10.42 12.30
C PHE A 124 1.36 -9.74 12.75
N ALA A 125 0.32 -10.52 13.07
CA ALA A 125 -1.00 -9.99 13.41
C ALA A 125 -1.05 -9.22 14.74
N LEU A 126 -0.29 -9.63 15.75
CA LEU A 126 -0.37 -9.05 17.11
C LEU A 126 0.71 -8.00 17.40
N LYS A 127 1.85 -8.03 16.70
CA LYS A 127 2.93 -7.05 16.89
C LYS A 127 3.06 -6.11 15.70
N LEU A 128 3.28 -6.63 14.50
CA LEU A 128 3.62 -5.80 13.33
C LEU A 128 2.42 -5.02 12.80
N VAL A 129 1.25 -5.66 12.65
CA VAL A 129 0.06 -5.00 12.10
C VAL A 129 -0.41 -3.83 12.99
N PRO A 130 -0.57 -3.97 14.33
CA PRO A 130 -0.98 -2.84 15.17
C PRO A 130 0.07 -1.73 15.22
N TYR A 131 1.36 -2.09 15.25
CA TYR A 131 2.44 -1.12 15.21
C TYR A 131 2.41 -0.30 13.92
N ILE A 132 2.28 -0.94 12.76
CA ILE A 132 2.20 -0.25 11.47
C ILE A 132 0.92 0.59 11.40
N VAL A 133 -0.25 -0.02 11.61
CA VAL A 133 -1.53 0.64 11.32
C VAL A 133 -1.89 1.73 12.34
N GLU A 134 -1.60 1.54 13.62
CA GLU A 134 -2.11 2.42 14.69
C GLU A 134 -1.02 3.24 15.41
N GLN A 135 0.25 2.83 15.37
CA GLN A 135 1.34 3.55 16.05
C GLN A 135 2.21 4.37 15.08
N ARG A 136 2.55 3.80 13.91
CA ARG A 136 3.30 4.52 12.87
C ARG A 136 2.41 5.44 12.05
N TYR A 137 1.19 4.99 11.76
CA TYR A 137 0.20 5.74 11.01
C TYR A 137 -1.06 5.97 11.86
N PRO A 138 -1.84 7.02 11.60
CA PRO A 138 -3.09 7.27 12.32
C PRO A 138 -4.25 6.47 11.70
N GLY A 139 -4.02 5.18 11.45
CA GLY A 139 -5.02 4.23 10.99
C GLY A 139 -5.78 3.59 12.15
N ARG A 140 -6.83 2.85 11.81
CA ARG A 140 -7.64 2.07 12.74
C ARG A 140 -7.71 0.62 12.29
N LEU A 141 -7.17 -0.27 13.12
CA LEU A 141 -7.21 -1.71 12.86
C LEU A 141 -8.59 -2.27 13.25
N ILE A 142 -9.29 -2.88 12.30
CA ILE A 142 -10.58 -3.56 12.55
C ILE A 142 -10.34 -5.03 12.86
N TYR A 143 -9.48 -5.68 12.08
CA TYR A 143 -9.19 -7.10 12.20
C TYR A 143 -7.76 -7.44 11.77
N ALA A 144 -7.09 -8.30 12.54
CA ALA A 144 -5.82 -8.92 12.20
C ALA A 144 -5.85 -10.40 12.63
N GLY A 145 -6.00 -11.30 11.66
CA GLY A 145 -6.37 -12.70 11.85
C GLY A 145 -5.29 -13.72 11.56
N GLY A 146 -4.01 -13.38 11.79
CA GLY A 146 -2.89 -14.15 11.25
C GLY A 146 -2.46 -13.55 9.93
N ASP A 147 -2.92 -14.06 8.80
CA ASP A 147 -2.57 -13.54 7.47
C ASP A 147 -3.52 -12.48 6.91
N ASP A 148 -4.77 -12.47 7.39
CA ASP A 148 -5.79 -11.52 6.96
C ASP A 148 -5.76 -10.23 7.78
N VAL A 149 -5.87 -9.07 7.12
CA VAL A 149 -5.94 -7.75 7.76
C VAL A 149 -7.06 -6.92 7.16
N LEU A 150 -7.85 -6.26 8.02
CA LEU A 150 -8.82 -5.24 7.63
C LEU A 150 -8.56 -3.97 8.45
N ALA A 151 -8.30 -2.85 7.77
CA ALA A 151 -7.98 -1.59 8.43
C ALA A 151 -8.57 -0.39 7.68
N LEU A 152 -8.95 0.65 8.43
CA LEU A 152 -9.22 1.99 7.91
C LEU A 152 -7.94 2.80 8.03
N VAL A 153 -7.52 3.46 6.96
CA VAL A 153 -6.29 4.28 6.96
C VAL A 153 -6.53 5.61 6.27
N PRO A 154 -5.79 6.67 6.66
CA PRO A 154 -5.83 7.95 5.96
C PRO A 154 -5.47 7.79 4.48
N LEU A 155 -6.04 8.65 3.63
CA LEU A 155 -5.83 8.59 2.19
C LEU A 155 -4.34 8.75 1.83
N GLU A 156 -3.67 9.69 2.51
CA GLU A 156 -2.27 10.06 2.31
C GLU A 156 -1.28 8.94 2.65
N ASP A 157 -1.61 8.10 3.64
CA ASP A 157 -0.74 7.05 4.17
C ASP A 157 -1.03 5.68 3.54
N ALA A 158 -2.13 5.55 2.81
CA ALA A 158 -2.68 4.27 2.40
C ALA A 158 -1.71 3.39 1.60
N LEU A 159 -0.93 3.99 0.68
CA LEU A 159 0.09 3.27 -0.09
C LEU A 159 1.26 2.85 0.81
N ALA A 160 1.66 3.70 1.76
CA ALA A 160 2.76 3.42 2.68
C ALA A 160 2.39 2.29 3.64
N VAL A 161 1.19 2.32 4.22
CA VAL A 161 0.67 1.24 5.07
C VAL A 161 0.62 -0.08 4.30
N ALA A 162 0.06 -0.09 3.08
CA ALA A 162 0.00 -1.30 2.25
C ALA A 162 1.39 -1.88 1.96
N ARG A 163 2.35 -1.00 1.64
CA ARG A 163 3.76 -1.37 1.40
C ARG A 163 4.42 -1.96 2.64
N GLU A 164 4.28 -1.32 3.80
CA GLU A 164 4.87 -1.79 5.06
C GLU A 164 4.26 -3.12 5.51
N LEU A 165 2.93 -3.26 5.45
CA LEU A 165 2.25 -4.51 5.78
C LEU A 165 2.70 -5.67 4.89
N ARG A 166 2.78 -5.43 3.57
CA ARG A 166 3.28 -6.43 2.64
C ARG A 166 4.72 -6.83 3.00
N ALA A 167 5.59 -5.86 3.20
CA ALA A 167 7.00 -6.12 3.49
C ALA A 167 7.15 -6.90 4.80
N ALA A 168 6.44 -6.47 5.84
CA ALA A 168 6.42 -7.06 7.17
C ALA A 168 5.99 -8.53 7.16
N PHE A 169 4.99 -8.89 6.35
CA PHE A 169 4.49 -10.27 6.26
C PHE A 169 5.59 -11.29 5.94
N SER A 170 6.49 -10.96 5.01
CA SER A 170 7.58 -11.84 4.56
C SER A 170 8.93 -11.56 5.24
N GLY A 171 9.00 -10.58 6.14
CA GLY A 171 10.24 -10.16 6.78
C GLY A 171 11.15 -9.29 5.92
N HIS A 172 10.63 -8.60 4.89
CA HIS A 172 11.37 -7.57 4.13
C HIS A 172 11.41 -6.23 4.88
N ILE A 173 11.61 -6.28 6.20
CA ILE A 173 11.70 -5.12 7.07
C ILE A 173 12.91 -5.23 7.99
N ARG A 174 13.42 -4.09 8.43
CA ARG A 174 14.42 -3.97 9.49
C ARG A 174 14.08 -2.79 10.38
N PHE A 175 14.44 -2.87 11.65
CA PHE A 175 14.31 -1.74 12.56
C PHE A 175 15.66 -1.04 12.70
N GLU A 176 15.74 0.21 12.28
CA GLU A 176 16.92 1.05 12.43
C GLU A 176 16.61 2.17 13.41
N LYS A 177 17.34 2.23 14.53
CA LYS A 177 17.10 3.21 15.61
C LYS A 177 15.65 3.23 16.13
N GLY A 178 14.96 2.10 16.04
CA GLY A 178 13.56 1.96 16.47
C GLY A 178 12.52 2.21 15.37
N ASP A 179 12.94 2.66 14.18
CA ASP A 179 12.05 2.90 13.05
C ASP A 179 12.10 1.77 12.04
N LEU A 180 10.91 1.34 11.59
CA LEU A 180 10.77 0.33 10.53
C LEU A 180 11.22 0.91 9.19
N GLN A 181 12.13 0.18 8.53
CA GLN A 181 12.61 0.39 7.17
C GLN A 181 12.21 -0.80 6.30
N VAL A 182 11.63 -0.53 5.13
CA VAL A 182 11.25 -1.56 4.15
C VAL A 182 12.41 -1.84 3.20
N CYS A 183 12.71 -3.12 2.98
CA CYS A 183 13.85 -3.61 2.20
C CYS A 183 13.39 -4.55 1.06
N LEU A 184 12.33 -4.18 0.33
CA LEU A 184 11.82 -4.98 -0.79
C LEU A 184 12.86 -5.10 -1.90
N GLY A 185 13.18 -6.35 -2.28
CA GLY A 185 14.21 -6.67 -3.27
C GLY A 185 15.57 -7.03 -2.65
N GLU A 186 15.77 -6.80 -1.36
CA GLU A 186 16.96 -7.27 -0.65
C GLU A 186 16.75 -8.71 -0.13
N PRO A 187 17.82 -9.53 -0.07
CA PRO A 187 17.73 -10.86 0.51
C PRO A 187 17.47 -10.77 2.03
N VAL A 188 16.48 -11.51 2.51
CA VAL A 188 16.13 -11.58 3.93
C VAL A 188 16.12 -13.00 4.47
N THR A 189 16.34 -13.12 5.77
CA THR A 189 16.53 -14.38 6.50
C THR A 189 15.22 -14.99 7.03
N GLY A 190 14.14 -14.21 7.03
CA GLY A 190 12.83 -14.62 7.55
C GLY A 190 12.64 -14.44 9.05
N HIS A 191 13.57 -13.79 9.75
CA HIS A 191 13.37 -13.27 11.10
C HIS A 191 13.51 -11.75 11.11
N VAL A 192 12.93 -11.12 12.12
CA VAL A 192 13.00 -9.68 12.37
C VAL A 192 13.54 -9.48 13.79
N GLU A 193 14.48 -8.55 13.91
CA GLU A 193 15.01 -8.07 15.18
C GLU A 193 14.35 -6.72 15.50
N TRP A 194 13.78 -6.60 16.70
CA TRP A 194 13.15 -5.36 17.17
C TRP A 194 13.43 -5.15 18.65
N GLY A 195 14.38 -4.26 18.96
CA GLY A 195 14.88 -4.12 20.33
C GLY A 195 15.62 -5.39 20.75
N ASP A 196 15.26 -5.94 21.90
CA ASP A 196 15.81 -7.22 22.40
C ASP A 196 15.04 -8.45 21.86
N ASP A 197 13.93 -8.24 21.15
CA ASP A 197 13.10 -9.33 20.60
C ASP A 197 13.62 -9.76 19.22
N ILE A 198 13.77 -11.07 19.02
CA ILE A 198 14.00 -11.69 17.71
C ILE A 198 12.89 -12.68 17.44
N PHE A 199 12.20 -12.54 16.31
CA PHE A 199 11.08 -13.39 15.99
C PHE A 199 10.94 -13.73 14.51
N LEU A 200 10.29 -14.87 14.25
CA LEU A 200 10.05 -15.36 12.90
C LEU A 200 8.96 -14.57 12.19
N THR A 201 9.12 -14.44 10.87
CA THR A 201 8.09 -14.01 9.91
C THR A 201 7.71 -15.20 9.03
N MET A 202 6.76 -15.01 8.11
CA MET A 202 6.42 -16.07 7.13
C MET A 202 7.57 -16.39 6.17
N GLY A 203 8.60 -15.54 6.13
CA GLY A 203 9.80 -15.74 5.35
C GLY A 203 9.70 -15.22 3.91
N PRO A 204 10.84 -15.13 3.21
CA PRO A 204 10.98 -14.39 1.95
C PRO A 204 10.11 -14.92 0.81
N LYS A 205 9.73 -16.21 0.85
CA LYS A 205 8.95 -16.87 -0.20
C LYS A 205 7.44 -16.75 -0.01
N ALA A 206 6.97 -16.46 1.20
CA ALA A 206 5.55 -16.20 1.44
C ALA A 206 5.20 -14.81 0.92
N THR A 207 4.00 -14.61 0.41
CA THR A 207 3.56 -13.31 -0.12
C THR A 207 2.14 -13.01 0.33
N ALA A 208 1.71 -11.75 0.16
CA ALA A 208 0.33 -11.35 0.41
C ALA A 208 -0.16 -10.44 -0.71
N SER A 209 -1.48 -10.45 -0.90
CA SER A 209 -2.19 -9.60 -1.85
C SER A 209 -3.06 -8.60 -1.10
N ILE A 210 -3.10 -7.36 -1.57
CA ILE A 210 -3.82 -6.27 -0.92
C ILE A 210 -4.81 -5.63 -1.88
N GLY A 211 -6.06 -5.53 -1.44
CA GLY A 211 -7.08 -4.66 -2.00
C GLY A 211 -7.18 -3.36 -1.19
N LEU A 212 -7.17 -2.23 -1.87
CA LEU A 212 -7.26 -0.91 -1.26
C LEU A 212 -8.40 -0.13 -1.91
N VAL A 213 -9.27 0.49 -1.11
CA VAL A 213 -10.39 1.27 -1.64
C VAL A 213 -10.36 2.67 -1.11
N PHE A 214 -10.38 3.66 -2.00
CA PHE A 214 -10.58 5.05 -1.62
C PHE A 214 -12.07 5.38 -1.72
N ALA A 215 -12.68 5.68 -0.59
CA ALA A 215 -14.10 5.94 -0.49
C ALA A 215 -14.37 7.27 0.23
N HIS A 216 -15.43 7.93 -0.21
CA HIS A 216 -15.92 9.11 0.47
C HIS A 216 -16.51 8.72 1.84
N HIS A 217 -16.35 9.54 2.88
CA HIS A 217 -16.85 9.24 4.23
C HIS A 217 -18.38 9.03 4.32
N LEU A 218 -19.14 9.54 3.34
CA LEU A 218 -20.60 9.31 3.22
C LEU A 218 -20.98 8.08 2.38
N GLN A 219 -20.00 7.36 1.82
CA GLN A 219 -20.28 6.17 1.03
C GLN A 219 -20.79 5.06 1.96
N PRO A 220 -21.89 4.35 1.62
CA PRO A 220 -22.37 3.22 2.41
C PRO A 220 -21.27 2.17 2.61
N LEU A 221 -20.99 1.81 3.87
CA LEU A 221 -19.88 0.94 4.24
C LEU A 221 -19.94 -0.43 3.55
N ASP A 222 -21.15 -0.98 3.33
CA ASP A 222 -21.34 -2.23 2.62
C ASP A 222 -20.77 -2.19 1.18
N LEU A 223 -20.93 -1.07 0.48
CA LEU A 223 -20.37 -0.90 -0.86
C LEU A 223 -18.85 -0.79 -0.82
N VAL A 224 -18.30 -0.16 0.22
CA VAL A 224 -16.85 -0.03 0.41
C VAL A 224 -16.23 -1.39 0.73
N LEU A 225 -16.86 -2.19 1.62
CA LEU A 225 -16.42 -3.55 1.95
C LEU A 225 -16.47 -4.48 0.72
N GLN A 226 -17.53 -4.39 -0.08
CA GLN A 226 -17.62 -5.14 -1.34
C GLN A 226 -16.53 -4.72 -2.33
N ALA A 227 -16.24 -3.43 -2.44
CA ALA A 227 -15.15 -2.93 -3.28
C ALA A 227 -13.78 -3.45 -2.79
N ALA A 228 -13.54 -3.50 -1.49
CA ALA A 228 -12.25 -3.95 -0.95
C ALA A 228 -12.00 -5.42 -1.23
N ARG A 229 -13.05 -6.25 -1.09
CA ARG A 229 -13.00 -7.66 -1.52
C ARG A 229 -12.77 -7.79 -3.02
N ARG A 230 -13.46 -7.01 -3.86
CA ARG A 230 -13.22 -7.04 -5.32
C ARG A 230 -11.79 -6.65 -5.68
N ALA A 231 -11.25 -5.62 -5.05
CA ALA A 231 -9.88 -5.18 -5.26
C ALA A 231 -8.89 -6.28 -4.86
N GLU A 232 -9.04 -6.88 -3.68
CA GLU A 232 -8.20 -7.98 -3.21
C GLU A 232 -8.27 -9.20 -4.16
N GLN A 233 -9.47 -9.57 -4.61
CA GLN A 233 -9.65 -10.62 -5.61
C GLN A 233 -8.99 -10.25 -6.94
N ALA A 234 -9.05 -8.99 -7.37
CA ALA A 234 -8.32 -8.54 -8.54
C ALA A 234 -6.81 -8.71 -8.33
N ALA A 235 -6.25 -8.31 -7.19
CA ALA A 235 -4.84 -8.51 -6.86
C ALA A 235 -4.42 -9.99 -6.98
N LYS A 236 -5.23 -10.92 -6.45
CA LYS A 236 -4.96 -12.36 -6.55
C LYS A 236 -5.10 -12.93 -7.96
N HIS A 237 -6.16 -12.57 -8.67
CA HIS A 237 -6.55 -13.26 -9.91
C HIS A 237 -6.12 -12.53 -11.19
N GLN A 238 -6.19 -11.21 -11.21
CA GLN A 238 -5.85 -10.38 -12.38
C GLN A 238 -4.38 -9.92 -12.37
N TYR A 239 -3.82 -9.66 -11.18
CA TYR A 239 -2.41 -9.26 -11.03
C TYR A 239 -1.50 -10.43 -10.64
N GLY A 240 -2.08 -11.61 -10.43
CA GLY A 240 -1.38 -12.87 -10.27
C GLY A 240 -0.72 -13.03 -8.90
N ARG A 241 -1.41 -12.58 -7.84
CA ARG A 241 -0.95 -12.60 -6.45
C ARG A 241 0.30 -11.76 -6.21
N ASN A 242 0.70 -11.64 -4.95
CA ASN A 242 1.81 -10.78 -4.56
C ASN A 242 1.65 -9.39 -5.19
N ALA A 243 0.46 -8.81 -5.04
CA ALA A 243 0.04 -7.62 -5.76
C ALA A 243 -0.82 -6.70 -4.91
N LEU A 244 -0.87 -5.45 -5.34
CA LEU A 244 -1.76 -4.40 -4.85
C LEU A 244 -2.78 -4.07 -5.93
N ALA A 245 -4.04 -3.98 -5.57
CA ALA A 245 -5.10 -3.45 -6.42
C ALA A 245 -5.87 -2.36 -5.68
N VAL A 246 -6.22 -1.30 -6.40
CA VAL A 246 -6.88 -0.10 -5.90
C VAL A 246 -8.20 0.11 -6.65
N GLU A 247 -9.25 0.43 -5.90
CA GLU A 247 -10.53 0.90 -6.44
C GLU A 247 -10.87 2.28 -5.83
N VAL A 248 -11.11 3.28 -6.66
CA VAL A 248 -11.49 4.64 -6.22
C VAL A 248 -12.98 4.84 -6.47
N LEU A 249 -13.76 5.01 -5.41
CA LEU A 249 -15.19 5.27 -5.45
C LEU A 249 -15.43 6.79 -5.45
N LYS A 250 -15.48 7.42 -6.63
CA LYS A 250 -15.72 8.88 -6.73
C LYS A 250 -17.18 9.20 -6.43
N ARG A 251 -17.44 10.39 -5.88
CA ARG A 251 -18.80 10.90 -5.64
C ARG A 251 -19.65 10.99 -6.92
N SER A 252 -19.01 11.17 -8.08
CA SER A 252 -19.68 11.23 -9.39
C SER A 252 -20.26 9.89 -9.85
N GLY A 253 -19.97 8.79 -9.15
CA GLY A 253 -20.31 7.42 -9.56
C GLY A 253 -19.28 6.78 -10.48
N GLU A 254 -18.31 7.55 -10.99
CA GLU A 254 -17.18 7.02 -11.74
C GLU A 254 -16.25 6.21 -10.82
N THR A 255 -15.82 5.05 -11.29
CA THR A 255 -14.89 4.18 -10.55
C THR A 255 -13.58 4.04 -11.31
N VAL A 256 -12.45 4.29 -10.63
CA VAL A 256 -11.12 3.99 -11.18
C VAL A 256 -10.63 2.69 -10.57
N LYS A 257 -10.18 1.75 -11.40
CA LYS A 257 -9.58 0.49 -10.96
C LYS A 257 -8.19 0.37 -11.55
N VAL A 258 -7.22 0.03 -10.71
CA VAL A 258 -5.83 -0.13 -11.12
C VAL A 258 -5.14 -1.13 -10.19
N GLY A 259 -4.05 -1.75 -10.62
CA GLY A 259 -3.23 -2.58 -9.78
C GLY A 259 -1.81 -2.78 -10.30
N THR A 260 -0.98 -3.39 -9.47
CA THR A 260 0.43 -3.68 -9.78
C THR A 260 0.92 -4.82 -8.92
N ARG A 261 1.98 -5.50 -9.36
CA ARG A 261 2.81 -6.28 -8.44
C ARG A 261 3.67 -5.33 -7.60
N TRP A 262 4.14 -5.82 -6.45
CA TRP A 262 5.02 -5.03 -5.59
C TRP A 262 6.36 -4.71 -6.26
N GLY A 263 6.84 -5.58 -7.15
CA GLY A 263 8.08 -5.40 -7.90
C GLY A 263 8.05 -6.12 -9.25
N TYR A 264 8.92 -5.66 -10.14
CA TYR A 264 9.20 -6.17 -11.47
C TYR A 264 10.72 -6.22 -11.71
N ASP A 265 11.13 -6.88 -12.79
CA ASP A 265 12.52 -6.81 -13.23
C ASP A 265 12.88 -5.35 -13.57
N GLY A 266 13.89 -4.80 -12.89
CA GLY A 266 14.28 -3.40 -13.01
C GLY A 266 13.59 -2.45 -12.02
N THR A 267 12.63 -2.90 -11.21
CA THR A 267 12.06 -2.10 -10.11
C THR A 267 11.55 -3.02 -8.99
N SER A 268 12.30 -3.14 -7.89
CA SER A 268 11.94 -4.03 -6.78
C SER A 268 10.76 -3.55 -5.95
N ASP A 269 10.43 -2.26 -6.03
CA ASP A 269 9.42 -1.61 -5.19
C ASP A 269 8.63 -0.54 -5.95
N VAL A 270 7.59 -0.99 -6.66
CA VAL A 270 6.72 -0.12 -7.45
C VAL A 270 5.93 0.83 -6.54
N VAL A 271 5.57 0.40 -5.33
CA VAL A 271 4.77 1.23 -4.42
C VAL A 271 5.61 2.37 -3.85
N ALA A 272 6.92 2.16 -3.63
CA ALA A 272 7.84 3.27 -3.31
C ALA A 272 7.89 4.32 -4.43
N LEU A 273 7.91 3.90 -5.71
CA LEU A 273 7.80 4.83 -6.85
C LEU A 273 6.47 5.60 -6.81
N LEU A 274 5.35 4.94 -6.55
CA LEU A 274 4.04 5.59 -6.49
C LEU A 274 3.93 6.58 -5.32
N ILE A 275 4.55 6.27 -4.18
CA ILE A 275 4.69 7.18 -3.04
C ILE A 275 5.54 8.40 -3.44
N ASP A 276 6.71 8.19 -4.07
CA ASP A 276 7.59 9.28 -4.56
C ASP A 276 6.84 10.21 -5.53
N VAL A 277 6.11 9.64 -6.50
CA VAL A 277 5.27 10.43 -7.43
C VAL A 277 4.20 11.22 -6.68
N THR A 278 3.53 10.62 -5.69
CA THR A 278 2.49 11.28 -4.89
C THR A 278 3.05 12.45 -4.09
N GLU A 279 4.21 12.28 -3.43
CA GLU A 279 4.87 13.35 -2.69
C GLU A 279 5.29 14.51 -3.60
N ARG A 280 5.84 14.22 -4.77
CA ARG A 280 6.25 15.24 -5.75
C ARG A 280 5.07 16.03 -6.30
N LEU A 281 3.92 15.38 -6.51
CA LEU A 281 2.68 16.07 -6.89
C LEU A 281 2.14 16.93 -5.74
N ARG A 282 2.27 16.48 -4.49
CA ARG A 282 1.81 17.23 -3.31
C ARG A 282 2.67 18.46 -3.04
N LYS A 283 3.99 18.36 -3.23
CA LYS A 283 4.98 19.45 -3.07
C LYS A 283 5.07 20.38 -4.29
N ASP A 284 4.22 20.17 -5.30
CA ASP A 284 4.22 20.91 -6.56
C ASP A 284 5.57 20.89 -7.32
N GLU A 285 6.41 19.88 -7.04
CA GLU A 285 7.61 19.53 -7.82
C GLU A 285 7.22 19.03 -9.22
N ILE A 286 6.04 18.40 -9.32
CA ILE A 286 5.38 18.04 -10.58
C ILE A 286 4.00 18.68 -10.57
N SER A 287 3.62 19.31 -11.68
CA SER A 287 2.28 19.85 -11.88
C SER A 287 1.22 18.77 -11.65
N ARG A 288 0.21 19.08 -10.85
CA ARG A 288 -0.96 18.21 -10.61
C ARG A 288 -1.78 17.92 -11.88
N LYS A 289 -1.51 18.61 -13.00
CA LYS A 289 -2.12 18.36 -14.32
C LYS A 289 -1.36 17.32 -15.15
N TRP A 290 -0.13 16.99 -14.76
CA TRP A 290 0.72 16.07 -15.51
C TRP A 290 0.08 14.68 -15.70
N PRO A 291 -0.53 14.04 -14.67
CA PRO A 291 -1.18 12.74 -14.83
C PRO A 291 -2.27 12.73 -15.92
N TYR A 292 -3.05 13.81 -16.02
CA TYR A 292 -4.08 13.97 -17.05
C TYR A 292 -3.49 14.21 -18.44
N THR A 293 -2.34 14.89 -18.51
CA THR A 293 -1.60 15.07 -19.77
C THR A 293 -1.09 13.73 -20.28
N VAL A 294 -0.49 12.93 -19.39
CA VAL A 294 -0.03 11.57 -19.72
C VAL A 294 -1.21 10.70 -20.16
N GLN A 295 -2.33 10.75 -19.42
CA GLN A 295 -3.54 9.99 -19.77
C GLN A 295 -4.06 10.32 -21.18
N ALA A 296 -4.01 11.60 -21.59
CA ALA A 296 -4.43 12.03 -22.91
C ALA A 296 -3.47 11.58 -24.03
N GLU A 297 -2.21 11.31 -23.69
CA GLU A 297 -1.16 10.92 -24.64
C GLU A 297 -0.86 9.41 -24.64
N VAL A 298 -1.57 8.58 -23.85
CA VAL A 298 -1.35 7.13 -23.77
C VAL A 298 -1.31 6.44 -25.14
N VAL A 299 -2.29 6.73 -26.01
CA VAL A 299 -2.35 6.12 -27.35
C VAL A 299 -1.14 6.50 -28.20
N ALA A 300 -0.66 7.75 -28.07
CA ALA A 300 0.52 8.21 -28.78
C ALA A 300 1.79 7.55 -28.22
N LEU A 301 1.90 7.44 -26.89
CA LEU A 301 3.00 6.76 -26.20
C LEU A 301 3.11 5.29 -26.64
N GLU A 302 1.99 4.57 -26.70
CA GLU A 302 1.96 3.16 -27.11
C GLU A 302 2.34 2.95 -28.58
N ALA A 303 2.10 3.94 -29.43
CA ALA A 303 2.48 3.89 -30.84
C ALA A 303 3.97 4.19 -31.09
N LEU A 304 4.70 4.72 -30.10
CA LEU A 304 6.12 5.02 -30.22
C LEU A 304 6.97 3.75 -30.07
N PRO A 305 8.13 3.66 -30.77
CA PRO A 305 9.13 2.65 -30.47
C PRO A 305 9.61 2.73 -29.02
N ASP A 306 9.99 1.60 -28.42
CA ASP A 306 10.43 1.51 -27.02
C ASP A 306 11.50 2.55 -26.63
N ALA A 307 12.47 2.78 -27.52
CA ALA A 307 13.53 3.77 -27.32
C ALA A 307 13.01 5.21 -27.25
N ALA A 308 11.88 5.51 -27.89
CA ALA A 308 11.25 6.83 -27.93
C ALA A 308 10.21 7.03 -26.82
N GLN A 309 9.60 5.97 -26.30
CA GLN A 309 8.62 6.04 -25.20
C GLN A 309 9.19 6.73 -23.95
N ARG A 310 10.40 6.33 -23.52
CA ARG A 310 11.08 6.94 -22.38
C ARG A 310 11.41 8.42 -22.62
N ALA A 311 11.88 8.74 -23.82
CA ALA A 311 12.21 10.10 -24.19
C ALA A 311 10.97 11.00 -24.15
N GLU A 312 9.82 10.49 -24.58
CA GLU A 312 8.56 11.23 -24.57
C GLU A 312 8.01 11.43 -23.16
N LEU A 313 8.01 10.40 -22.31
CA LEU A 313 7.66 10.55 -20.89
C LEU A 313 8.57 11.56 -20.18
N LYS A 314 9.88 11.51 -20.44
CA LYS A 314 10.85 12.48 -19.93
C LYS A 314 10.52 13.89 -20.40
N ARG A 315 10.16 14.07 -21.68
CA ARG A 315 9.76 15.37 -22.25
C ARG A 315 8.51 15.92 -21.55
N LEU A 316 7.50 15.08 -21.33
CA LEU A 316 6.27 15.46 -20.63
C LEU A 316 6.53 15.86 -19.18
N LEU A 317 7.37 15.10 -18.47
CA LEU A 317 7.79 15.42 -17.10
C LEU A 317 8.51 16.77 -17.03
N LYS A 318 9.50 17.02 -17.90
CA LYS A 318 10.23 18.30 -17.93
C LYS A 318 9.31 19.49 -18.19
N ARG A 319 8.32 19.34 -19.09
CA ARG A 319 7.35 20.39 -19.40
C ARG A 319 6.46 20.74 -18.21
N GLN A 320 6.22 19.78 -17.33
CA GLN A 320 5.33 19.91 -16.18
C GLN A 320 6.07 20.00 -14.84
N ALA A 321 7.40 20.14 -14.85
CA ALA A 321 8.19 20.28 -13.64
C ALA A 321 7.94 21.64 -12.97
N GLY A 322 7.96 21.66 -11.64
CA GLY A 322 7.71 22.86 -10.83
C GLY A 322 8.61 24.02 -11.24
N GLN A 323 8.05 25.23 -11.35
CA GLN A 323 8.79 26.38 -11.88
C GLN A 323 10.02 26.72 -11.04
N GLU A 324 9.94 26.51 -9.73
CA GLU A 324 10.97 26.83 -8.74
C GLU A 324 12.13 25.82 -8.68
N LEU A 325 11.99 24.64 -9.29
CA LEU A 325 13.07 23.64 -9.27
C LEU A 325 14.25 24.06 -10.17
N PRO A 326 15.50 23.93 -9.69
CA PRO A 326 16.70 24.11 -10.49
C PRO A 326 16.72 23.20 -11.74
N ARG A 327 17.38 23.65 -12.80
CA ARG A 327 17.40 22.93 -14.08
C ARG A 327 18.02 21.52 -13.97
N GLU A 328 19.07 21.37 -13.17
CA GLU A 328 19.72 20.06 -12.97
C GLU A 328 18.80 19.08 -12.22
N GLU A 329 18.10 19.55 -11.19
CA GLU A 329 17.14 18.75 -10.43
C GLU A 329 15.95 18.31 -11.29
N LYS A 330 15.41 19.22 -12.12
CA LYS A 330 14.36 18.91 -13.11
C LYS A 330 14.79 17.78 -14.05
N ASP A 331 16.02 17.85 -14.53
CA ASP A 331 16.57 16.88 -15.48
C ASP A 331 16.81 15.52 -14.82
N GLY A 332 17.36 15.50 -13.61
CA GLY A 332 17.58 14.27 -12.82
C GLY A 332 16.26 13.60 -12.42
N GLN A 333 15.28 14.38 -11.95
CA GLN A 333 13.94 13.89 -11.62
C GLN A 333 13.25 13.28 -12.84
N ALA A 334 13.26 13.97 -13.98
CA ALA A 334 12.63 13.47 -15.20
C ALA A 334 13.33 12.20 -15.72
N GLU A 335 14.66 12.12 -15.62
CA GLU A 335 15.42 10.93 -16.01
C GLU A 335 15.10 9.70 -15.14
N LYS A 336 15.05 9.88 -13.81
CA LYS A 336 14.73 8.83 -12.85
C LYS A 336 13.30 8.32 -13.06
N LEU A 337 12.32 9.21 -12.93
CA LEU A 337 10.90 8.82 -12.97
C LEU A 337 10.49 8.25 -14.32
N SER A 338 11.00 8.80 -15.44
CA SER A 338 10.70 8.21 -16.76
C SER A 338 11.26 6.79 -16.90
N GLY A 339 12.42 6.50 -16.31
CA GLY A 339 12.97 5.13 -16.29
C GLY A 339 12.07 4.16 -15.53
N GLU A 340 11.72 4.51 -14.30
CA GLU A 340 10.90 3.66 -13.41
C GLU A 340 9.46 3.48 -13.93
N LEU A 341 8.86 4.54 -14.51
CA LEU A 341 7.52 4.47 -15.09
C LEU A 341 7.47 3.64 -16.38
N VAL A 342 8.52 3.68 -17.20
CA VAL A 342 8.61 2.82 -18.40
C VAL A 342 8.71 1.35 -18.01
N VAL A 343 9.38 1.00 -16.90
CA VAL A 343 9.39 -0.38 -16.39
C VAL A 343 7.95 -0.82 -16.06
N LEU A 344 7.20 0.00 -15.32
CA LEU A 344 5.79 -0.29 -15.03
C LEU A 344 4.96 -0.44 -16.31
N ALA A 345 5.11 0.48 -17.26
CA ALA A 345 4.39 0.44 -18.53
C ALA A 345 4.76 -0.78 -19.39
N THR A 346 6.02 -1.22 -19.37
CA THR A 346 6.48 -2.41 -20.11
C THR A 346 5.79 -3.68 -19.58
N HIS A 347 5.57 -3.77 -18.28
CA HIS A 347 4.95 -4.94 -17.66
C HIS A 347 3.41 -4.91 -17.64
N ARG A 348 2.79 -3.72 -17.63
CA ARG A 348 1.34 -3.55 -17.41
C ARG A 348 0.61 -2.74 -18.47
N GLY A 349 1.32 -2.11 -19.40
CA GLY A 349 0.78 -1.18 -20.38
C GLY A 349 0.79 0.27 -19.89
N PHE A 350 0.81 1.22 -20.84
CA PHE A 350 0.78 2.66 -20.53
C PHE A 350 -0.57 3.08 -19.95
N GLU A 351 -1.66 2.42 -20.31
CA GLU A 351 -2.98 2.68 -19.71
C GLU A 351 -3.00 2.39 -18.20
N GLU A 352 -2.40 1.28 -17.75
CA GLU A 352 -2.36 0.92 -16.33
C GLU A 352 -1.45 1.88 -15.56
N MET A 353 -0.29 2.21 -16.14
CA MET A 353 0.62 3.22 -15.61
C MET A 353 -0.08 4.58 -15.48
N SER A 354 -0.82 5.04 -16.49
CA SER A 354 -1.50 6.33 -16.44
C SER A 354 -2.63 6.36 -15.41
N ARG A 355 -3.38 5.27 -15.23
CA ARG A 355 -4.36 5.13 -14.16
C ARG A 355 -3.72 5.24 -12.78
N TRP A 356 -2.53 4.66 -12.57
CA TRP A 356 -1.77 4.84 -11.33
C TRP A 356 -1.39 6.30 -11.09
N LEU A 357 -0.96 7.02 -12.13
CA LEU A 357 -0.68 8.46 -12.01
C LEU A 357 -1.92 9.26 -11.63
N LEU A 358 -3.10 8.90 -12.14
CA LEU A 358 -4.36 9.51 -11.73
C LEU A 358 -4.69 9.22 -10.26
N VAL A 359 -4.41 8.00 -9.79
CA VAL A 359 -4.55 7.65 -8.37
C VAL A 359 -3.57 8.44 -7.50
N CYS A 360 -2.30 8.57 -7.89
CA CYS A 360 -1.33 9.43 -7.18
C CYS A 360 -1.81 10.89 -7.14
N SER A 361 -2.36 11.41 -8.25
CA SER A 361 -2.95 12.75 -8.28
C SER A 361 -4.14 12.88 -7.35
N PHE A 362 -4.99 11.86 -7.28
CA PHE A 362 -6.16 11.84 -6.41
C PHE A 362 -5.75 11.90 -4.92
N ILE A 363 -4.75 11.10 -4.54
CA ILE A 363 -4.18 11.12 -3.18
C ILE A 363 -3.53 12.48 -2.88
N ALA A 364 -2.72 13.01 -3.80
CA ALA A 364 -2.03 14.29 -3.62
C ALA A 364 -2.99 15.48 -3.46
N ARG A 365 -4.22 15.38 -3.99
CA ARG A 365 -5.29 16.38 -3.87
C ARG A 365 -6.22 16.16 -2.68
N GLY A 366 -5.96 15.17 -1.81
CA GLY A 366 -6.84 14.86 -0.68
C GLY A 366 -8.21 14.30 -1.10
N GLY A 367 -8.28 13.67 -2.28
CA GLY A 367 -9.51 13.14 -2.85
C GLY A 367 -10.40 14.17 -3.57
N GLU A 368 -9.90 15.39 -3.77
CA GLU A 368 -10.55 16.38 -4.64
C GLU A 368 -10.26 16.06 -6.12
N VAL A 369 -11.31 15.95 -6.92
CA VAL A 369 -11.24 15.64 -8.37
C VAL A 369 -10.94 16.90 -9.17
#